data_AF-A0AAW8KNC9-F1
#
_entry.id   AF-A0AAW8KNC9-F1
#
_cell.length_a   1.000
_cell.length_b   1.000
_cell.length_c   1.000
_cell.angle_alpha   90.00
_cell.angle_beta   90.00
_cell.angle_gamma   90.00
#
_symmetry.space_group_name_H-M   'P 1'
#
loop_
_entity.id
_entity.type
_entity.pdbx_description
1 polymer ?
#
loop_
_entity_poly.entity_id
_entity_poly.type
_entity_poly.pdbx_seq_one_letter_code
_entity_poly.pdbx_strand_id
1 'polypeptide(L)' 'PGFTLRRPISICEVEGDSLRILFDVRGEGTRAMAQLREGDSIDVMGPLGNGFTLLDPQKKAVVVGGGIGV' A
#
# COMPACT_ATOMS: atom_id res chain seq x y z
N PRO A 1 -16.63 9.79 -16.44
CA PRO A 1 -17.18 8.78 -15.50
C PRO A 1 -16.03 7.93 -14.94
N GLY A 2 -15.48 8.36 -13.80
CA GLY A 2 -14.32 7.72 -13.17
C GLY A 2 -14.71 6.94 -11.91
N PHE A 3 -13.83 6.03 -11.49
CA PHE A 3 -14.02 5.19 -10.30
C PHE A 3 -14.30 6.02 -9.04
N THR A 4 -15.55 6.01 -8.56
CA THR A 4 -16.00 6.86 -7.43
C THR A 4 -15.36 6.51 -6.09
N LEU A 5 -15.04 5.23 -5.85
CA LEU A 5 -14.50 4.76 -4.57
C LEU A 5 -12.97 4.65 -4.61
N ARG A 6 -12.30 5.14 -3.56
CA ARG A 6 -10.85 5.02 -3.37
C ARG A 6 -10.44 3.55 -3.17
N ARG A 7 -9.18 3.23 -3.47
CA ARG A 7 -8.59 1.90 -3.26
C ARG A 7 -7.71 1.94 -2.02
N PRO A 8 -8.13 1.35 -0.89
CA PRO A 8 -7.29 1.28 0.30
C PRO A 8 -6.18 0.25 0.08
N ILE A 9 -4.92 0.69 0.07
CA ILE A 9 -3.74 -0.17 -0.14
C ILE A 9 -2.76 0.08 1.02
N SER A 10 -2.20 -1.00 1.56
CA SER A 10 -1.18 -0.92 2.60
C SER A 10 0.10 -0.29 2.08
N ILE A 11 0.79 0.44 2.96
CA ILE A 11 2.14 0.93 2.70
C ILE A 11 3.11 -0.23 2.94
N CYS A 12 3.88 -0.62 1.92
CA CYS A 12 4.89 -1.65 2.03
C CYS A 12 6.21 -1.08 2.56
N GLU A 13 6.62 0.07 2.02
CA GLU A 13 7.87 0.71 2.38
C GLU A 13 7.80 2.22 2.14
N VAL A 14 8.56 2.98 2.95
CA VAL A 14 8.81 4.40 2.78
C VAL A 14 10.32 4.61 2.79
N GLU A 15 10.86 5.21 1.73
CA GLU A 15 12.28 5.54 1.61
C GLU A 15 12.42 7.01 1.20
N GLY A 16 12.76 7.87 2.18
CA GLY A 16 12.76 9.32 1.98
C GLY A 16 11.39 9.82 1.52
N ASP A 17 11.35 10.43 0.34
CA ASP A 17 10.12 10.94 -0.29
C ASP A 17 9.41 9.90 -1.19
N SER A 18 9.91 8.66 -1.22
CA SER A 18 9.34 7.58 -2.04
C SER A 18 8.46 6.65 -1.21
N LEU A 19 7.30 6.29 -1.78
CA LEU A 19 6.36 5.32 -1.20
C LEU A 19 6.28 4.08 -2.11
N ARG A 20 6.40 2.89 -1.53
CA ARG A 20 6.13 1.63 -2.21
C ARG A 20 4.81 1.03 -1.73
N ILE A 21 3.94 0.71 -2.67
CA ILE A 21 2.70 -0.02 -2.44
C ILE A 21 2.67 -1.28 -3.30
N LEU A 22 2.03 -2.33 -2.79
CA LEU A 22 1.79 -3.58 -3.53
C LEU A 22 0.29 -3.82 -3.62
N PHE A 23 -0.20 -4.20 -4.80
CA PHE A 23 -1.61 -4.52 -5.02
C PHE A 23 -1.81 -5.56 -6.11
N ASP A 24 -2.89 -6.34 -5.99
CA ASP A 24 -3.36 -7.24 -7.03
C ASP A 24 -4.34 -6.56 -7.99
N VAL A 25 -4.28 -6.92 -9.27
CA VAL A 25 -5.28 -6.53 -10.27
C VAL A 25 -6.53 -7.40 -10.10
N ARG A 26 -7.49 -6.93 -9.30
CA ARG A 26 -8.77 -7.61 -9.01
C ARG A 26 -10.00 -6.96 -9.63
N GLY A 27 -9.89 -5.76 -10.20
CA GLY A 27 -11.01 -5.06 -10.81
C GLY A 27 -10.58 -3.95 -11.75
N GLU A 28 -11.53 -3.27 -12.36
CA GLU A 28 -11.25 -2.20 -13.32
C GLU A 28 -10.44 -1.05 -12.69
N GLY A 29 -10.72 -0.74 -11.42
CA GLY A 29 -10.02 0.33 -10.71
C GLY A 29 -8.53 0.06 -10.49
N THR A 30 -8.16 -1.18 -10.14
CA THR A 30 -6.75 -1.58 -10.00
C THR A 30 -6.11 -1.89 -11.35
N ARG A 31 -6.89 -2.32 -12.35
CA ARG A 31 -6.41 -2.46 -13.73
C ARG A 31 -5.98 -1.11 -14.30
N ALA A 32 -6.75 -0.05 -14.07
CA ALA A 32 -6.37 1.30 -14.47
C ALA A 32 -5.10 1.78 -13.74
N MET A 33 -4.98 1.52 -12.44
CA MET A 33 -3.75 1.83 -11.68
C MET A 33 -2.53 1.09 -12.25
N ALA A 34 -2.68 -0.17 -12.64
CA ALA A 34 -1.60 -0.98 -13.22
C ALA A 34 -1.14 -0.51 -14.62
N GLN A 35 -1.82 0.46 -15.24
CA GLN A 35 -1.41 1.05 -16.52
C GLN A 35 -0.65 2.37 -16.35
N LEU A 36 -0.53 2.90 -15.13
CA LEU A 36 0.23 4.12 -14.84
C LEU A 36 1.73 3.89 -15.13
N ARG A 37 2.40 4.95 -15.57
CA ARG A 37 3.81 4.96 -15.94
C ARG A 37 4.57 6.01 -15.13
N GLU A 38 5.90 5.94 -15.19
CA GLU A 38 6.75 6.97 -14.61
C GLU A 38 6.37 8.36 -15.13
N GLY A 39 6.28 9.32 -14.20
CA GLY A 39 5.84 10.68 -14.48
C GLY A 39 4.31 10.90 -14.39
N ASP A 40 3.51 9.84 -14.40
CA ASP A 40 2.06 9.98 -14.14
C ASP A 40 1.80 10.37 -12.68
N SER A 41 0.74 11.14 -12.48
CA SER A 41 0.28 11.53 -11.14
C SER A 41 -0.91 10.68 -10.71
N ILE A 42 -1.00 10.39 -9.41
CA ILE A 42 -2.14 9.71 -8.79
C ILE A 42 -2.56 10.46 -7.52
N ASP A 43 -3.87 10.63 -7.33
CA ASP A 43 -4.43 11.23 -6.10
C ASP A 43 -4.33 10.23 -4.93
N VAL A 44 -3.56 10.60 -3.91
CA VAL A 44 -3.32 9.81 -2.71
C VAL A 44 -3.83 10.55 -1.48
N MET A 45 -4.47 9.80 -0.58
CA MET A 45 -4.90 10.28 0.73
C MET A 45 -4.25 9.38 1.79
N GLY A 46 -3.35 9.92 2.61
CA GLY A 46 -2.69 9.16 3.67
C GLY A 46 -1.57 9.92 4.42
N PRO A 47 -0.93 9.27 5.41
CA PRO A 47 -1.21 7.91 5.89
C PRO A 47 -2.55 7.79 6.64
N LEU A 48 -3.16 6.60 6.66
CA LEU A 48 -4.45 6.33 7.32
C LEU A 48 -4.36 5.04 8.15
N GLY A 49 -5.19 4.96 9.20
CA GLY A 49 -5.26 3.80 10.09
C GLY A 49 -4.24 3.85 11.22
N ASN A 50 -4.16 2.76 12.00
CA ASN A 50 -3.20 2.59 13.08
C ASN A 50 -2.19 1.51 12.67
N GLY A 51 -0.90 1.86 12.71
CA GLY A 51 0.18 0.93 12.38
C GLY A 51 0.50 -0.07 13.49
N PHE A 52 1.55 -0.87 13.28
CA PHE A 52 2.03 -1.82 14.28
C PHE A 52 2.79 -1.10 15.40
N THR A 53 2.56 -1.55 16.64
CA THR A 53 3.40 -1.13 17.77
C THR A 53 4.71 -1.90 17.72
N LEU A 54 5.82 -1.18 17.64
CA LEU A 54 7.14 -1.79 17.70
C LEU A 54 7.38 -2.30 19.13
N LEU A 55 7.80 -3.56 19.22
CA LEU A 55 8.23 -4.13 20.48
C LEU A 55 9.61 -3.60 20.85
N ASP A 56 9.92 -3.66 22.14
CA ASP A 56 11.29 -3.49 22.62
C ASP A 56 12.23 -4.41 21.80
N PRO A 57 13.40 -3.92 21.31
CA PRO A 57 14.33 -4.71 20.52
C PRO A 57 14.81 -6.02 21.17
N GLN A 58 14.73 -6.13 22.50
CA GLN A 58 15.10 -7.34 23.25
C GLN A 58 13.99 -8.39 23.25
N LYS A 59 12.76 -8.05 22.85
CA LYS A 59 11.62 -8.96 22.80
C LYS A 59 11.55 -9.67 21.44
N LYS A 60 11.17 -10.95 21.48
CA LYS A 60 10.95 -11.74 20.27
C LYS A 60 9.52 -11.52 19.75
N ALA A 61 9.40 -11.22 18.47
CA ALA A 61 8.13 -11.19 17.76
C ALA A 61 8.04 -12.39 16.81
N VAL A 62 6.81 -12.85 16.55
CA VAL A 62 6.52 -13.78 15.44
C VAL A 62 5.60 -13.05 14.49
N VAL A 63 5.97 -13.02 13.21
CA VAL A 63 5.18 -12.42 12.14
C VAL A 63 4.82 -13.52 11.16
N VAL A 64 3.53 -13.58 10.78
CA VAL A 64 3.02 -14.51 9.79
C VAL A 64 2.31 -13.69 8.73
N GLY A 65 2.73 -13.84 7.48
CA GLY A 65 2.11 -13.19 6.32
C GLY A 65 1.72 -14.22 5.27
N GLY A 66 0.81 -13.86 4.37
CA GLY A 66 0.40 -14.69 3.25
C GLY A 66 -0.18 -13.88 2.10
N GLY A 67 0.05 -14.34 0.86
CA GLY A 67 -0.39 -13.66 -0.36
C GLY A 67 0.24 -12.28 -0.51
N ILE A 68 -0.54 -11.31 -1.00
CA ILE A 68 -0.09 -9.90 -1.16
C ILE A 68 0.09 -9.16 0.18
N GLY A 69 -0.24 -9.79 1.30
CA GLY A 69 -0.10 -9.22 2.64
C GLY A 69 1.26 -9.50 3.30
N VAL A 70 2.23 -10.00 2.54
CA VAL A 70 3.66 -10.17 2.93
C VAL A 70 4.44 -8.98 2.38
#